data_AF-A0A7W6AIJ7-F1
#
_entry.id   AF-A0A7W6AIJ7-F1
#
_cell.length_a   1.000
_cell.length_b   1.000
_cell.length_c   1.000
_cell.angle_alpha   90.00
_cell.angle_beta   90.00
_cell.angle_gamma   90.00
#
_symmetry.space_group_name_H-M   'P 1'
#
loop_
_entity.id
_entity.type
_entity.pdbx_description
1 polymer ?
#
loop_
_entity_poly.entity_id
_entity_poly.type
_entity_poly.pdbx_seq_one_letter_code
_entity_poly.pdbx_strand_id
1 'polypeptide(L)' 'MKHVKWLVLLPFLGMLGGPFVLNRVEPLVLGLPLLLAWLVACVVASSAVMGVIYLCDPARSETE' A
#
# COMPACT_ATOMS: atom_id res chain seq x y z
N MET A 1 -19.09 5.71 -0.93
CA MET A 1 -18.03 5.71 -1.96
C MET A 1 -16.95 6.78 -1.79
N LYS A 2 -17.21 7.93 -1.11
CA LYS A 2 -16.19 9.00 -0.95
C LYS A 2 -14.98 8.63 -0.08
N HIS A 3 -15.15 7.74 0.92
CA HIS A 3 -14.09 7.42 1.88
C HIS A 3 -13.08 6.39 1.37
N VAL A 4 -13.39 5.61 0.33
CA VAL A 4 -12.45 4.60 -0.23
C VAL A 4 -11.22 5.28 -0.85
N LYS A 5 -11.37 6.52 -1.34
CA LYS A 5 -10.24 7.33 -1.83
C LYS A 5 -9.20 7.65 -0.76
N TRP A 6 -9.59 7.67 0.53
CA TRP A 6 -8.63 7.86 1.63
C TRP A 6 -7.70 6.66 1.80
N LEU A 7 -8.06 5.49 1.28
CA LEU A 7 -7.23 4.30 1.35
C LEU A 7 -5.92 4.46 0.55
N VAL A 8 -5.87 5.37 -0.43
CA VAL A 8 -4.64 5.75 -1.16
C VAL A 8 -3.61 6.43 -0.25
N LEU A 9 -4.04 7.11 0.82
CA LEU A 9 -3.11 7.74 1.75
C LEU A 9 -2.38 6.70 2.59
N LEU A 10 -2.94 5.50 2.77
CA LEU A 10 -2.35 4.44 3.58
C LEU A 10 -0.97 3.99 3.07
N PRO A 11 -0.80 3.56 1.80
CA PRO A 11 0.52 3.22 1.28
C PRO A 11 1.44 4.44 1.17
N PHE A 12 0.90 5.63 0.93
CA PHE A 12 1.69 6.86 0.85
C PHE A 12 2.34 7.22 2.20
N LEU A 13 1.55 7.19 3.27
CA LEU A 13 2.02 7.40 4.63
C LEU A 13 2.97 6.28 5.06
N GLY A 14 2.69 5.03 4.65
CA GLY A 14 3.59 3.90 4.88
C GLY A 14 4.95 4.08 4.20
N MET A 15 4.98 4.61 2.98
CA MET A 15 6.22 4.85 2.22
C MET A 15 7.03 6.03 2.76
N LEU A 16 6.36 7.10 3.20
CA LEU A 16 7.02 8.28 3.76
C LEU A 16 7.43 8.09 5.23
N GLY A 17 6.60 7.44 6.03
CA GLY A 17 6.84 7.20 7.46
C GLY A 17 7.68 5.97 7.75
N GLY A 18 7.58 4.92 6.91
CA GLY A 18 8.32 3.67 7.05
C GLY A 18 9.82 3.86 7.24
N PRO A 19 10.51 4.67 6.41
CA PRO A 19 11.94 4.94 6.57
C PRO A 19 12.31 5.55 7.93
N PHE A 20 11.50 6.42 8.52
CA PHE A 20 11.85 7.02 9.81
C PHE A 20 11.82 6.01 10.97
N VAL A 21 11.00 4.96 10.86
CA VAL A 21 10.78 4.00 11.95
C VAL A 21 11.52 2.67 11.70
N LEU A 22 11.59 2.24 10.44
CA LEU A 22 12.02 0.91 10.02
C LEU A 22 13.37 0.91 9.28
N ASN A 23 14.04 2.07 9.14
CA ASN A 23 15.38 2.15 8.58
C ASN A 23 16.44 1.57 9.54
N ARG A 24 16.37 0.25 9.71
CA ARG A 24 17.36 -0.57 10.41
C ARG A 24 17.76 -1.71 9.49
N VAL A 25 19.06 -2.02 9.50
CA VAL A 25 19.65 -3.09 8.68
C VAL A 25 19.44 -4.49 9.29
N GLU A 26 19.16 -4.52 10.59
CA GLU A 26 18.76 -5.70 11.37
C GLU A 26 17.35 -5.38 11.89
N PRO A 27 16.31 -6.19 11.66
CA PRO A 27 16.26 -7.59 11.20
C PRO A 27 16.14 -7.77 9.67
N LEU A 28 16.45 -8.98 9.19
CA LEU A 28 16.16 -9.42 7.83
C LEU A 28 14.80 -10.13 7.74
N VAL A 29 13.99 -9.73 6.77
CA VAL A 29 12.73 -10.38 6.39
C VAL A 29 12.92 -10.99 5.01
N LEU A 30 12.81 -12.32 4.90
CA LEU A 30 12.98 -13.06 3.62
C LEU A 30 14.34 -12.81 2.93
N GLY A 31 15.40 -12.53 3.69
CA GLY A 31 16.70 -12.19 3.11
C GLY A 31 16.89 -10.72 2.74
N LEU A 32 15.87 -9.88 2.96
CA LEU A 32 15.90 -8.43 2.71
C LEU A 32 15.95 -7.66 4.04
N PRO A 33 16.66 -6.50 4.12
CA PRO A 33 16.51 -5.57 5.24
C PRO A 33 15.04 -5.21 5.47
N LEU A 34 14.64 -5.04 6.74
CA LEU A 34 13.27 -4.73 7.15
C LEU A 34 12.65 -3.57 6.33
N LEU A 35 13.43 -2.51 6.10
CA LEU A 35 12.99 -1.37 5.30
C LEU A 35 12.62 -1.76 3.87
N LEU A 36 13.43 -2.61 3.22
CA LEU A 36 13.17 -3.07 1.85
C LEU A 36 11.93 -3.93 1.79
N ALA A 37 11.77 -4.87 2.72
CA ALA A 37 10.56 -5.70 2.81
C ALA A 37 9.30 -4.83 3.05
N TRP A 38 9.41 -3.79 3.86
CA TRP A 38 8.34 -2.84 4.11
C TRP A 38 7.95 -2.02 2.86
N LEU A 39 8.94 -1.54 2.11
CA LEU A 39 8.68 -0.81 0.86
C LEU A 39 7.98 -1.71 -0.16
N VAL A 40 8.39 -2.97 -0.28
CA VAL A 40 7.69 -3.97 -1.12
C VAL A 40 6.25 -4.17 -0.63
N ALA A 41 6.04 -4.29 0.69
CA ALA A 41 4.70 -4.38 1.25
C ALA A 41 3.84 -3.13 0.93
N CYS A 42 4.43 -1.92 0.93
CA CYS A 42 3.73 -0.69 0.53
C CYS A 42 3.32 -0.71 -0.95
N VAL A 43 4.15 -1.27 -1.84
CA VAL A 43 3.81 -1.44 -3.27
C VAL A 43 2.66 -2.42 -3.44
N VAL A 44 2.74 -3.60 -2.80
CA VAL A 44 1.66 -4.60 -2.83
C VAL A 44 0.36 -4.03 -2.25
N ALA A 45 0.45 -3.31 -1.14
CA ALA A 45 -0.69 -2.61 -0.55
C ALA A 45 -1.28 -1.59 -1.52
N SER A 46 -0.46 -0.84 -2.27
CA SER A 46 -0.95 0.09 -3.29
C SER A 46 -1.75 -0.61 -4.38
N SER A 47 -1.27 -1.75 -4.89
CA SER A 47 -2.01 -2.56 -5.86
C SER A 47 -3.32 -3.10 -5.27
N ALA A 48 -3.31 -3.56 -4.02
CA ALA A 48 -4.51 -4.03 -3.33
C ALA A 48 -5.53 -2.90 -3.15
N VAL A 49 -5.08 -1.70 -2.75
CA VAL A 49 -5.93 -0.51 -2.62
C VAL A 49 -6.59 -0.17 -3.94
N MET A 50 -5.84 -0.20 -5.05
CA MET A 50 -6.40 0.07 -6.37
C MET A 50 -7.42 -1.01 -6.79
N GLY A 51 -7.16 -2.27 -6.47
CA GLY A 51 -8.11 -3.37 -6.69
C GLY A 51 -9.40 -3.20 -5.88
N VAL A 52 -9.29 -2.79 -4.61
CA VAL A 52 -10.45 -2.49 -3.75
C VAL A 52 -11.22 -1.29 -4.28
N ILE A 53 -10.53 -0.22 -4.70
CA ILE A 53 -11.16 0.94 -5.34
C ILE A 53 -11.93 0.49 -6.58
N TYR A 54 -11.31 -0.30 -7.45
CA TYR A 54 -11.95 -0.80 -8.68
C TYR A 54 -13.16 -1.69 -8.40
N LEU A 55 -13.08 -2.59 -7.42
CA LEU A 55 -14.20 -3.45 -7.02
C LEU A 55 -15.34 -2.66 -6.40
N CYS A 56 -15.02 -1.61 -5.66
CA CYS A 56 -16.03 -0.70 -5.11
C CYS A 56 -16.53 0.31 -6.14
N ASP A 57 -15.81 0.60 -7.22
CA ASP A 57 -16.19 1.69 -8.11
C ASP A 57 -17.53 1.37 -8.82
N PRO A 58 -18.60 2.14 -8.54
CA PRO A 58 -19.92 1.86 -9.06
C PRO A 58 -20.03 2.17 -10.55
N ALA A 59 -19.06 2.86 -11.17
CA ALA A 59 -19.05 3.06 -12.61
C ALA A 59 -18.81 1.75 -13.39
N ARG A 60 -18.38 0.67 -12.71
CA ARG A 60 -18.32 -0.66 -13.30
C ARG A 60 -19.70 -1.19 -13.74
N SER A 61 -20.81 -0.69 -13.17
CA SER A 61 -22.16 -1.15 -13.54
C SER A 61 -22.78 -0.46 -14.75
N GLU A 62 -22.07 0.46 -15.43
CA GLU A 62 -22.59 1.14 -16.64
C GLU A 62 -21.91 0.67 -17.95
N THR A 63 -21.05 -0.35 -17.89
CA THR A 63 -20.51 -0.99 -19.10
C THR A 63 -20.26 -2.47 -18.85
N GLU A 64 -21.35 -3.22 -18.67
CA GLU A 64 -21.72 -4.49 -19.33
C GLU A 64 -22.98 -5.09 -18.70
#